data_AF-A0A1G9CGW1-F1
#
_entry.id   AF-A0A1G9CGW1-F1
#
_cell.length_a   1.000
_cell.length_b   1.000
_cell.length_c   1.000
_cell.angle_alpha   90.00
_cell.angle_beta   90.00
_cell.angle_gamma   90.00
#
_symmetry.space_group_name_H-M   'P 1'
#
loop_
_entity.id
_entity.type
_entity.pdbx_description
1 polymer ?
#
loop_
_entity_poly.entity_id
_entity_poly.type
_entity_poly.pdbx_seq_one_letter_code
_entity_poly.pdbx_strand_id
1 'polypeptide(L)'
;MTLIHDFKKRLENTETDVRKTITPSNDAPVVSEKVIQLADRFVMWHRLQPLPERWEPQQLGRIAATFGVPRELMAAALKHAGWVEHKTGATSYWQRSR
;
A
#
# COMPACT_ATOMS: atom_id res chain seq x y z
N MET A 1 -3.29 37.28 30.24
CA MET A 1 -4.05 36.33 29.41
C MET A 1 -3.68 36.54 27.94
N THR A 2 -2.55 35.98 27.49
CA THR A 2 -2.09 36.18 26.09
C THR A 2 -1.00 35.15 25.75
N LEU A 3 -1.35 33.87 25.76
CA LEU A 3 -0.42 32.79 25.36
C LEU A 3 -1.03 31.82 24.34
N ILE A 4 -2.35 31.87 24.13
CA ILE A 4 -3.07 30.99 23.20
C ILE A 4 -3.14 31.62 21.78
N HIS A 5 -3.01 32.94 21.66
CA HIS A 5 -3.08 33.63 20.37
C HIS A 5 -1.82 33.45 19.51
N ASP A 6 -0.65 33.24 20.13
CA ASP A 6 0.62 33.11 19.40
C ASP A 6 0.81 31.73 18.75
N PHE A 7 0.13 30.69 19.27
CA PHE A 7 0.25 29.34 18.75
C PHE A 7 -0.50 29.16 17.42
N LYS A 8 -1.68 29.80 17.27
CA LYS A 8 -2.43 29.78 16.00
C LYS A 8 -1.66 30.48 14.88
N LYS A 9 -1.02 31.62 15.18
CA LYS A 9 -0.27 32.38 14.18
C LYS A 9 0.99 31.66 13.69
N ARG A 10 1.61 30.82 14.52
CA ARG A 10 2.73 29.96 14.10
C ARG A 10 2.29 28.80 13.20
N LEU A 11 1.11 28.25 13.42
CA LEU A 11 0.57 27.17 12.55
C LEU A 11 0.21 27.69 11.16
N GLU A 12 -0.46 28.85 11.06
CA GLU A 12 -0.83 29.43 9.75
C GLU A 12 0.39 29.91 8.93
N ASN A 13 1.46 30.35 9.58
CA ASN A 13 2.71 30.69 8.88
C ASN A 13 3.52 29.47 8.43
N THR A 14 3.27 28.28 8.99
CA THR A 14 3.91 27.04 8.51
C THR A 14 3.18 26.47 7.29
N GLU A 15 1.88 26.71 7.15
CA GLU A 15 1.11 26.29 5.96
C GLU A 15 1.40 27.15 4.71
N THR A 16 1.93 28.37 4.88
CA THR A 16 2.08 29.31 3.76
C THR A 16 3.50 29.34 3.17
N ASP A 17 4.51 28.85 3.90
CA ASP A 17 5.92 28.81 3.44
C ASP A 17 6.37 27.43 2.89
N VAL A 18 5.50 26.41 2.91
CA VAL A 18 5.70 25.15 2.14
C VAL A 18 5.18 25.29 0.69
N ARG A 19 4.93 26.53 0.23
CA ARG A 19 4.51 26.81 -1.15
C ARG A 19 5.64 27.26 -2.09
N LYS A 20 6.88 27.35 -1.63
CA LYS A 20 8.03 27.64 -2.49
C LYS A 20 9.25 26.85 -2.05
N THR A 21 9.80 26.08 -2.99
CA THR A 21 11.04 25.28 -2.86
C THR A 21 10.91 23.87 -2.30
N ILE A 22 9.96 23.10 -2.82
CA ILE A 22 10.26 21.71 -3.17
C ILE A 22 9.72 21.54 -4.58
N THR A 23 10.59 21.52 -5.58
CA THR A 23 10.26 20.85 -6.83
C THR A 23 10.11 19.38 -6.44
N PRO A 24 8.91 18.76 -6.42
CA PRO A 24 8.86 17.32 -6.32
C PRO A 24 9.22 16.81 -7.72
N SER A 25 10.51 16.86 -8.05
CA SER A 25 11.06 15.97 -9.05
C SER A 25 11.22 14.63 -8.34
N ASN A 26 10.13 13.89 -8.22
CA ASN A 26 10.16 12.46 -7.90
C ASN A 26 8.79 11.86 -8.15
N ASP A 27 8.69 11.22 -9.31
CA ASP A 27 7.66 10.28 -9.78
C ASP A 27 7.62 9.00 -8.90
N ALA A 28 7.70 9.15 -7.58
CA ALA A 28 7.71 8.03 -6.64
C ALA A 28 6.26 7.72 -6.24
N PRO A 29 5.73 6.52 -6.52
CA PRO A 29 4.38 6.16 -6.13
C PRO A 29 4.25 6.19 -4.61
N VAL A 30 3.45 7.11 -4.08
CA VAL A 30 3.11 7.18 -2.66
C VAL A 30 2.24 5.96 -2.32
N VAL A 31 2.88 4.88 -1.91
CA VAL A 31 2.18 3.69 -1.43
C VAL A 31 1.57 4.02 -0.07
N SER A 32 0.25 3.78 0.08
CA SER A 32 -0.45 4.02 1.35
C SER A 32 0.16 3.18 2.47
N GLU A 33 0.32 3.75 3.67
CA GLU A 33 0.80 3.04 4.86
C GLU A 33 0.01 1.75 5.14
N LYS A 34 -1.31 1.76 4.88
CA LYS A 34 -2.16 0.58 5.01
C LYS A 34 -1.74 -0.57 4.10
N VAL A 35 -1.25 -0.26 2.90
CA VAL A 35 -0.77 -1.26 1.93
C VAL A 35 0.54 -1.87 2.42
N ILE A 36 1.44 -1.06 2.97
CA ILE A 36 2.72 -1.52 3.54
C ILE A 36 2.46 -2.48 4.70
N GLN A 37 1.66 -2.05 5.69
CA GLN A 37 1.32 -2.87 6.85
C GLN A 37 0.62 -4.18 6.46
N LEU A 38 -0.28 -4.13 5.48
CA LEU A 38 -0.96 -5.33 4.97
C LEU A 38 0.00 -6.27 4.25
N ALA A 39 0.95 -5.73 3.47
CA ALA A 39 1.98 -6.51 2.79
C ALA A 39 2.88 -7.23 3.81
N ASP A 40 3.30 -6.56 4.88
CA ASP A 40 4.12 -7.17 5.95
C ASP A 40 3.37 -8.31 6.65
N ARG A 41 2.10 -8.07 6.99
CA ARG A 41 1.23 -9.12 7.57
C ARG A 41 1.07 -10.30 6.63
N PHE A 42 0.89 -10.04 5.34
CA PHE A 42 0.82 -11.09 4.32
C PHE A 42 2.13 -11.88 4.23
N VAL A 43 3.30 -11.22 4.22
CA VAL A 43 4.61 -11.88 4.19
C VAL A 43 4.80 -12.79 5.39
N MET A 44 4.41 -12.34 6.59
CA MET A 44 4.45 -13.17 7.80
C MET A 44 3.52 -14.38 7.69
N TRP A 45 2.28 -14.17 7.26
CA TRP A 45 1.32 -15.26 7.07
C TRP A 45 1.81 -16.27 6.02
N HIS A 46 2.36 -15.80 4.90
CA HIS A 46 2.90 -16.63 3.81
C HIS A 46 4.07 -17.50 4.25
N ARG A 47 4.86 -17.09 5.26
CA ARG A 47 5.91 -17.95 5.83
C ARG A 47 5.33 -19.14 6.58
N LEU A 48 4.16 -18.98 7.18
CA LEU A 48 3.46 -20.04 7.92
C LEU A 48 2.60 -20.90 6.98
N GLN A 49 2.03 -20.28 5.95
CA GLN A 49 1.16 -20.91 4.96
C GLN A 49 1.68 -20.54 3.55
N PRO A 50 2.70 -21.25 3.05
CA PRO A 50 3.28 -20.94 1.75
C PRO A 50 2.25 -21.14 0.64
N LEU A 51 2.10 -20.10 -0.18
CA LEU A 51 1.35 -20.19 -1.42
C LEU A 51 2.24 -20.82 -2.49
N PRO A 52 1.66 -21.53 -3.46
CA PRO A 52 2.42 -22.02 -4.60
C PRO A 52 3.01 -20.84 -5.39
N GLU A 53 4.09 -21.10 -6.13
CA GLU A 53 4.78 -20.07 -6.94
C GLU A 53 3.84 -19.39 -7.93
N ARG A 54 2.81 -20.10 -8.40
CA ARG A 54 1.75 -19.61 -9.27
C ARG A 54 0.37 -20.01 -8.73
N TRP A 55 -0.57 -19.07 -8.68
CA TRP A 55 -1.93 -19.33 -8.20
C TRP A 55 -3.02 -18.48 -8.87
N GLU A 56 -4.27 -18.88 -8.71
CA GLU A 56 -5.40 -18.28 -9.43
C GLU A 56 -6.07 -17.08 -8.73
N PRO A 57 -6.63 -16.10 -9.46
CA PRO A 57 -7.22 -14.88 -8.92
C PRO A 57 -8.38 -15.11 -7.96
N GLN A 58 -9.04 -16.27 -8.01
CA GLN A 58 -10.07 -16.66 -7.05
C GLN A 58 -9.49 -16.78 -5.63
N GLN A 59 -8.23 -17.20 -5.50
CA GLN A 59 -7.54 -17.28 -4.22
C GLN A 59 -7.26 -15.88 -3.64
N LEU A 60 -7.12 -14.84 -4.48
CA LEU A 60 -6.96 -13.47 -4.02
C LEU A 60 -8.16 -13.03 -3.16
N GLY A 61 -9.37 -13.40 -3.57
CA GLY A 61 -10.59 -13.11 -2.81
C GLY A 61 -10.61 -13.83 -1.47
N ARG A 62 -10.15 -15.09 -1.43
CA ARG A 62 -10.04 -15.86 -0.18
C ARG A 62 -9.01 -15.27 0.77
N ILE A 63 -7.84 -14.90 0.27
CA ILE A 63 -6.79 -14.25 1.05
C ILE A 63 -7.31 -12.90 1.58
N ALA A 64 -7.93 -12.08 0.73
CA ALA A 64 -8.52 -10.80 1.14
C ALA A 64 -9.56 -10.98 2.25
N ALA A 65 -10.40 -12.01 2.17
CA ALA A 65 -11.35 -12.37 3.23
C ALA A 65 -10.66 -12.78 4.54
N THR A 66 -9.56 -13.54 4.49
CA THR A 66 -8.75 -13.90 5.68
C THR A 66 -8.23 -12.66 6.41
N PHE A 67 -7.84 -11.63 5.66
CA PHE A 67 -7.36 -10.36 6.22
C PHE A 67 -8.48 -9.35 6.51
N GLY A 68 -9.73 -9.65 6.14
CA GLY A 68 -10.87 -8.75 6.33
C GLY A 68 -10.77 -7.46 5.51
N VAL A 69 -10.17 -7.51 4.32
CA VAL A 69 -9.90 -6.34 3.46
C VAL A 69 -10.53 -6.49 2.08
N PRO A 70 -10.79 -5.37 1.36
CA PRO A 70 -11.19 -5.42 -0.04
C PRO A 70 -10.14 -6.10 -0.92
N ARG A 71 -10.61 -6.73 -2.01
CA ARG A 71 -9.77 -7.49 -2.95
C ARG A 71 -8.69 -6.61 -3.58
N GLU A 72 -9.02 -5.37 -3.91
CA GLU A 72 -8.15 -4.39 -4.55
C GLU A 72 -7.03 -3.95 -3.62
N LEU A 73 -7.33 -3.79 -2.32
CA LEU A 73 -6.34 -3.44 -1.31
C LEU A 73 -5.36 -4.60 -1.10
N MET A 74 -5.88 -5.83 -1.06
CA MET A 74 -5.03 -7.03 -1.00
C MET A 74 -4.16 -7.15 -2.24
N ALA A 75 -4.69 -6.88 -3.43
CA ALA A 75 -3.92 -6.90 -4.67
C ALA A 75 -2.77 -5.87 -4.66
N ALA A 76 -3.02 -4.66 -4.12
CA ALA A 76 -1.98 -3.65 -3.94
C ALA A 76 -0.90 -4.10 -2.94
N ALA A 77 -1.30 -4.71 -1.83
CA ALA A 77 -0.38 -5.25 -0.83
C ALA A 77 0.47 -6.40 -1.38
N LEU A 78 -0.12 -7.29 -2.17
CA LEU A 78 0.60 -8.36 -2.86
C LEU A 78 1.65 -7.83 -3.83
N LYS A 79 1.28 -6.81 -4.63
CA LYS A 79 2.24 -6.12 -5.50
C LYS A 79 3.40 -5.52 -4.72
N HIS A 80 3.11 -4.89 -3.59
CA HIS A 80 4.14 -4.38 -2.69
C HIS A 80 5.01 -5.50 -2.08
N ALA A 81 4.41 -6.65 -1.77
CA ALA A 81 5.09 -7.85 -1.29
C ALA A 81 5.87 -8.63 -2.39
N GLY A 82 5.95 -8.10 -3.62
CA GLY A 82 6.69 -8.71 -4.72
C GLY A 82 5.91 -9.76 -5.53
N TRP A 83 4.58 -9.74 -5.49
CA TRP A 83 3.74 -10.60 -6.33
C TRP A 83 3.16 -9.85 -7.51
N VAL A 84 3.13 -10.49 -8.67
CA VAL A 84 2.68 -9.89 -9.93
C VAL A 84 1.50 -10.68 -10.46
N GLU A 85 0.46 -9.96 -10.90
CA GLU A 85 -0.63 -10.54 -11.66
C GLU A 85 -0.25 -10.59 -13.14
N HIS A 86 -0.27 -11.78 -13.71
CA HIS A 86 -0.15 -12.02 -15.14
C HIS A 86 -1.53 -12.29 -15.73
N LYS A 87 -1.88 -11.55 -16.78
CA LYS A 87 -3.14 -11.72 -17.50
C LYS A 87 -2.87 -12.40 -18.84
N THR A 88 -3.62 -13.46 -19.14
CA THR A 88 -3.54 -14.23 -20.39
C THR A 88 -4.95 -14.40 -20.95
N GLY A 89 -5.32 -13.52 -21.89
CA GLY A 89 -6.68 -13.47 -22.44
C GLY A 89 -7.72 -13.19 -21.35
N ALA A 90 -8.68 -14.09 -21.19
CA ALA A 90 -9.72 -14.01 -20.16
C ALA A 90 -9.30 -14.56 -18.79
N THR A 91 -8.09 -15.12 -18.69
CA THR A 91 -7.56 -15.70 -17.44
C THR A 91 -6.49 -14.80 -16.84
N SER A 92 -6.32 -14.85 -15.52
CA SER A 92 -5.14 -14.29 -14.88
C SER A 92 -4.59 -15.25 -13.83
N TYR A 93 -3.36 -15.03 -13.40
CA TYR A 93 -2.72 -15.75 -12.31
C TYR A 93 -1.74 -14.83 -11.59
N TRP A 94 -1.43 -15.15 -10.34
CA TRP A 94 -0.45 -14.44 -9.54
C TRP A 94 0.81 -15.28 -9.43
N GLN A 95 1.95 -14.60 -9.51
CA GLN A 95 3.27 -15.22 -9.37
C GLN A 95 4.20 -14.31 -8.58
N ARG A 96 5.11 -14.89 -7.81
CA ARG A 96 6.14 -14.11 -7.11
C ARG A 96 7.19 -13.64 -8.12
N SER A 97 7.46 -12.34 -8.16
CA SER A 97 8.59 -11.78 -8.89
C SER A 97 9.86 -12.28 -8.21
N ARG A 98 10.70 -13.00 -8.95
CA ARG A 98 12.02 -13.47 -8.49
C ARG A 98 12.98 -12.31 -8.32
#